data_AF-A0A5J4TP21-F1
#
_entry.id   AF-A0A5J4TP21-F1
#
_cell.length_a   1.000
_cell.length_b   1.000
_cell.length_c   1.000
_cell.angle_alpha   90.00
_cell.angle_beta   90.00
_cell.angle_gamma   90.00
#
_symmetry.space_group_name_H-M   'P 1'
#
loop_
_entity.id
_entity.type
_entity.pdbx_description
1 polymer ?
#
loop_
_entity_poly.entity_id
_entity_poly.type
_entity_poly.pdbx_seq_one_letter_code
_entity_poly.pdbx_strand_id
1 'polypeptide(L)'
;SQYGNGGGIYIDIEFSSQSIISIEDCIFSHCSAIDSTPQSSNPSYLGFGGGIFLIVSDNYNPAQNGIDFRGAKFYSNSASNYGQSIFAIMNQLKEFCKLGNLGEYVKGNYDDQETPENELEGIPLNFNNFQTLTLSDILNQKKYLDRYWKVQTELIWHILYQDDGSPGSGQGINQLECGWYDDPCMTIEYALSEISLKIMDDININVPLKKIGISSGGYELLQTIQINPSQSKTNNLIIMKGLSQSGSGSGSGSGSGSSIDDQGQLIIKKDNDDSKEYLKSGWISINGQMNLSIYNIDIKSDGSILQIPIIFVDGTDCIIELESVSFYEIQLSPLSNGKGIIQINDNIQSMSISQSQFENISIQGSGGNALRIENDGTTSSSIIAIIINSIFRNISAIGDSNENGGCGIFGQIVGSGTIQISESIFESCICDSGNGGGIYFIIREGGKITISESTVFQNCQSISGNGGGIYIDIDLIIGSYIKI
;
A
#
# COMPACT_ATOMS: atom_id res chain seq x y z
N SER A 1 -23.86 34.07 -3.56
CA SER A 1 -23.68 34.85 -2.33
C SER A 1 -22.31 35.55 -2.34
N GLN A 2 -22.24 36.86 -2.06
CA GLN A 2 -20.95 37.60 -2.04
C GLN A 2 -20.24 37.60 -0.67
N TYR A 3 -20.98 37.31 0.41
CA TYR A 3 -20.49 37.36 1.79
C TYR A 3 -21.05 36.19 2.62
N GLY A 4 -21.28 35.03 2.01
CA GLY A 4 -22.00 33.93 2.64
C GLY A 4 -21.90 32.61 1.89
N ASN A 5 -22.55 31.59 2.44
CA ASN A 5 -22.58 30.24 1.89
C ASN A 5 -23.80 30.02 0.99
N GLY A 6 -23.84 28.91 0.26
CA GLY A 6 -25.02 28.50 -0.51
C GLY A 6 -25.23 29.43 -1.70
N GLY A 7 -24.39 29.32 -2.72
CA GLY A 7 -24.45 30.24 -3.85
C GLY A 7 -25.79 30.22 -4.58
N GLY A 8 -26.47 29.06 -4.61
CA GLY A 8 -27.86 28.90 -5.04
C GLY A 8 -28.82 28.90 -3.86
N ILE A 9 -28.65 27.97 -2.91
CA ILE A 9 -29.52 27.81 -1.73
C ILE A 9 -28.68 27.63 -0.46
N TYR A 10 -29.10 28.32 0.60
CA TYR A 10 -28.68 28.08 1.97
C TYR A 10 -29.82 27.39 2.72
N ILE A 11 -29.55 26.23 3.31
CA ILE A 11 -30.52 25.41 4.04
C ILE A 11 -30.03 25.27 5.49
N ASP A 12 -30.87 25.68 6.43
CA ASP A 12 -30.71 25.40 7.86
C ASP A 12 -32.01 24.73 8.32
N ILE A 13 -31.91 23.45 8.66
CA ILE A 13 -33.07 22.60 8.97
C ILE A 13 -32.92 21.97 10.36
N GLU A 14 -34.03 21.96 11.09
CA GLU A 14 -34.24 21.20 12.32
C GLU A 14 -35.43 20.25 12.13
N PHE A 15 -35.22 18.98 12.47
CA PHE A 15 -36.21 17.89 12.43
C PHE A 15 -36.97 17.68 13.75
N SER A 16 -36.65 18.43 14.81
CA SER A 16 -37.40 18.48 16.07
C SER A 16 -38.87 18.89 15.87
N SER A 17 -39.12 19.63 14.79
CA SER A 17 -40.43 19.78 14.13
C SER A 17 -40.36 19.04 12.80
N GLN A 18 -41.41 18.32 12.39
CA GLN A 18 -41.41 17.46 11.18
C GLN A 18 -41.15 18.27 9.88
N SER A 19 -39.89 18.58 9.60
CA SER A 19 -39.43 19.34 8.45
C SER A 19 -39.03 18.40 7.31
N ILE A 20 -39.26 18.82 6.06
CA ILE A 20 -38.85 18.08 4.85
C ILE A 20 -38.31 19.09 3.85
N ILE A 21 -37.19 18.77 3.20
CA ILE A 21 -36.70 19.44 2.01
C ILE A 21 -36.59 18.42 0.86
N SER A 22 -37.26 18.72 -0.25
CA SER A 22 -37.18 17.93 -1.50
C SER A 22 -36.89 18.86 -2.66
N ILE A 23 -35.98 18.46 -3.53
CA ILE A 23 -35.69 19.10 -4.81
C ILE A 23 -36.14 18.12 -5.91
N GLU A 24 -37.27 18.43 -6.55
CA GLU A 24 -37.92 17.55 -7.53
C GLU A 24 -37.30 17.65 -8.93
N ASP A 25 -37.03 18.86 -9.42
CA ASP A 25 -36.32 19.14 -10.67
C ASP A 25 -35.80 20.59 -10.66
N CYS A 26 -34.55 20.77 -10.27
CA CYS A 26 -33.93 22.10 -10.19
C CYS A 26 -32.51 22.06 -10.75
N ILE A 27 -32.17 23.09 -11.55
CA ILE A 27 -30.82 23.27 -12.08
C ILE A 27 -30.14 24.40 -11.31
N PHE A 28 -29.06 24.06 -10.61
CA PHE A 28 -28.11 24.98 -10.00
C PHE A 28 -26.94 25.15 -10.96
N SER A 29 -26.89 26.28 -11.65
CA SER A 29 -25.83 26.56 -12.61
C SER A 29 -25.24 27.94 -12.43
N HIS A 30 -23.91 28.03 -12.51
CA HIS A 30 -23.16 29.27 -12.31
C HIS A 30 -23.46 29.94 -10.96
N CYS A 31 -23.80 29.14 -9.94
CA CYS A 31 -24.00 29.60 -8.58
C CYS A 31 -22.65 29.71 -7.87
N SER A 32 -22.42 30.82 -7.16
CA SER A 32 -21.15 31.07 -6.48
C SER A 32 -21.33 31.44 -5.01
N ALA A 33 -20.62 30.76 -4.11
CA ALA A 33 -20.44 31.14 -2.72
C ALA A 33 -19.06 31.79 -2.55
N ILE A 34 -19.03 33.11 -2.34
CA ILE A 34 -17.80 33.89 -2.32
C ILE A 34 -17.52 34.36 -0.88
N ASP A 35 -16.30 34.09 -0.40
CA ASP A 35 -15.78 34.73 0.81
C ASP A 35 -15.07 36.05 0.43
N SER A 36 -15.81 37.15 0.45
CA SER A 36 -15.27 38.50 0.23
C SER A 36 -14.96 39.24 1.54
N THR A 37 -14.87 38.54 2.68
CA THR A 37 -14.61 39.21 3.96
C THR A 37 -13.16 39.72 4.05
N PRO A 38 -12.91 40.95 4.56
CA PRO A 38 -11.56 41.44 4.78
C PRO A 38 -10.83 40.55 5.79
N GLN A 39 -9.60 40.14 5.48
CA GLN A 39 -8.76 39.24 6.29
C GLN A 39 -8.69 39.60 7.79
N SER A 40 -8.89 40.87 8.17
CA SER A 40 -8.89 41.34 9.56
C SER A 40 -10.14 40.97 10.38
N SER A 41 -11.19 40.43 9.74
CA SER A 41 -12.50 40.16 10.36
C SER A 41 -13.04 38.75 10.08
N ASN A 42 -12.30 37.90 9.35
CA ASN A 42 -12.83 36.67 8.78
C ASN A 42 -13.36 35.68 9.83
N PRO A 43 -14.66 35.36 9.80
CA PRO A 43 -15.09 34.03 10.22
C PRO A 43 -14.63 33.00 9.18
N SER A 44 -14.02 31.91 9.63
CA SER A 44 -13.53 30.78 8.82
C SER A 44 -14.64 29.93 8.16
N TYR A 45 -15.91 30.36 8.25
CA TYR A 45 -17.09 29.56 7.90
C TYR A 45 -17.92 30.14 6.73
N LEU A 46 -17.36 31.02 5.90
CA LEU A 46 -18.02 31.59 4.70
C LEU A 46 -17.48 30.99 3.39
N GLY A 47 -18.17 31.17 2.26
CA GLY A 47 -17.70 30.73 0.94
C GLY A 47 -17.80 29.22 0.67
N PHE A 48 -18.74 28.52 1.30
CA PHE A 48 -18.98 27.09 1.14
C PHE A 48 -20.26 26.80 0.34
N GLY A 49 -20.29 25.67 -0.37
CA GLY A 49 -21.50 25.17 -1.04
C GLY A 49 -21.94 26.09 -2.18
N GLY A 50 -21.27 26.01 -3.34
CA GLY A 50 -21.56 26.91 -4.46
C GLY A 50 -22.98 26.75 -5.00
N GLY A 51 -23.52 25.53 -5.06
CA GLY A 51 -24.93 25.27 -5.31
C GLY A 51 -25.75 25.33 -4.02
N ILE A 52 -25.51 24.38 -3.12
CA ILE A 52 -26.23 24.18 -1.86
C ILE A 52 -25.25 24.20 -0.69
N PHE A 53 -25.59 24.96 0.34
CA PHE A 53 -25.00 24.83 1.67
C PHE A 53 -26.06 24.31 2.63
N LEU A 54 -25.82 23.17 3.25
CA LEU A 54 -26.77 22.47 4.10
C LEU A 54 -26.26 22.40 5.53
N ILE A 55 -27.08 22.83 6.48
CA ILE A 55 -26.89 22.63 7.92
C ILE A 55 -28.06 21.79 8.43
N VAL A 56 -27.74 20.71 9.14
CA VAL A 56 -28.72 20.01 9.98
C VAL A 56 -28.31 20.19 11.44
N SER A 57 -29.11 20.98 12.16
CA SER A 57 -28.78 21.46 13.50
C SER A 57 -29.08 20.43 14.61
N ASP A 58 -29.93 19.44 14.33
CA ASP A 58 -30.35 18.39 15.27
C ASP A 58 -30.08 16.96 14.74
N ASN A 59 -30.64 15.96 15.43
CA ASN A 59 -30.38 14.55 15.13
C ASN A 59 -31.18 14.11 13.89
N TYR A 60 -30.50 14.05 12.75
CA TYR A 60 -31.06 13.49 11.53
C TYR A 60 -31.38 12.00 11.70
N ASN A 61 -32.60 11.61 11.30
CA ASN A 61 -33.04 10.22 11.27
C ASN A 61 -33.31 9.79 9.81
N PRO A 62 -32.46 8.92 9.23
CA PRO A 62 -32.65 8.44 7.86
C PRO A 62 -33.98 7.70 7.67
N ALA A 63 -34.51 7.03 8.69
CA ALA A 63 -35.77 6.30 8.59
C ALA A 63 -36.99 7.20 8.38
N GLN A 64 -36.85 8.51 8.59
CA GLN A 64 -37.92 9.50 8.45
C GLN A 64 -37.76 10.39 7.21
N ASN A 65 -36.82 10.11 6.29
CA ASN A 65 -36.60 10.78 5.00
C ASN A 65 -36.97 12.27 4.97
N GLY A 66 -36.08 13.13 5.47
CA GLY A 66 -36.29 14.57 5.54
C GLY A 66 -35.56 15.40 4.46
N ILE A 67 -34.65 14.80 3.70
CA ILE A 67 -33.80 15.50 2.71
C ILE A 67 -33.72 14.65 1.44
N ASP A 68 -34.14 15.22 0.32
CA ASP A 68 -34.10 14.57 -1.00
C ASP A 68 -33.59 15.53 -2.07
N PHE A 69 -32.38 15.27 -2.57
CA PHE A 69 -31.74 16.05 -3.63
C PHE A 69 -31.71 15.32 -4.98
N ARG A 70 -32.50 14.26 -5.19
CA ARG A 70 -32.49 13.47 -6.44
C ARG A 70 -32.78 14.31 -7.69
N GLY A 71 -33.63 15.32 -7.59
CA GLY A 71 -33.95 16.23 -8.69
C GLY A 71 -32.98 17.39 -8.88
N ALA A 72 -31.93 17.49 -8.06
CA ALA A 72 -30.93 18.56 -8.19
C ALA A 72 -29.93 18.24 -9.31
N LYS A 73 -29.65 19.22 -10.16
CA LYS A 73 -28.61 19.17 -11.20
C LYS A 73 -27.65 20.32 -11.03
N PHE A 74 -26.36 20.03 -10.98
CA PHE A 74 -25.29 21.00 -10.72
C PHE A 74 -24.40 21.17 -11.95
N TYR A 75 -24.17 22.43 -12.36
CA TYR A 75 -23.32 22.75 -13.50
C TYR A 75 -22.52 24.04 -13.29
N SER A 76 -21.19 23.94 -13.32
CA SER A 76 -20.30 25.12 -13.26
C SER A 76 -20.55 26.00 -12.02
N ASN A 77 -20.80 25.37 -10.88
CA ASN A 77 -20.89 26.07 -9.60
C ASN A 77 -19.49 26.29 -9.03
N SER A 78 -19.37 27.23 -8.08
CA SER A 78 -18.09 27.53 -7.46
C SER A 78 -18.23 27.92 -5.98
N ALA A 79 -17.31 27.47 -5.15
CA ALA A 79 -17.19 27.89 -3.75
C ALA A 79 -15.77 28.40 -3.50
N SER A 80 -15.62 29.53 -2.80
CA SER A 80 -14.30 30.05 -2.40
C SER A 80 -13.50 29.07 -1.54
N ASN A 81 -14.20 28.26 -0.72
CA ASN A 81 -13.60 27.24 0.13
C ASN A 81 -13.93 25.83 -0.41
N TYR A 82 -14.94 25.16 0.15
CA TYR A 82 -15.22 23.75 -0.11
C TYR A 82 -16.69 23.52 -0.53
N GLY A 83 -16.92 22.41 -1.25
CA GLY A 83 -18.18 22.00 -1.83
C GLY A 83 -18.55 22.89 -2.99
N GLN A 84 -17.96 22.65 -4.16
CA GLN A 84 -18.24 23.47 -5.35
C GLN A 84 -19.74 23.44 -5.68
N SER A 85 -20.38 22.29 -5.49
CA SER A 85 -21.83 22.12 -5.61
C SER A 85 -22.52 22.00 -4.26
N ILE A 86 -22.15 21.03 -3.42
CA ILE A 86 -22.76 20.84 -2.10
C ILE A 86 -21.70 20.90 -1.01
N PHE A 87 -21.98 21.67 0.04
CA PHE A 87 -21.28 21.52 1.32
C PHE A 87 -22.29 21.26 2.45
N ALA A 88 -22.17 20.12 3.13
CA ALA A 88 -23.11 19.69 4.18
C ALA A 88 -22.45 19.64 5.57
N ILE A 89 -23.14 20.15 6.59
CA ILE A 89 -22.72 20.16 7.99
C ILE A 89 -23.80 19.46 8.82
N MET A 90 -23.50 18.27 9.31
CA MET A 90 -24.42 17.50 10.16
C MET A 90 -23.70 16.39 10.90
N ASN A 91 -24.15 16.02 12.09
CA ASN A 91 -23.52 14.92 12.84
C ASN A 91 -23.68 13.56 12.12
N GLN A 92 -24.85 13.29 11.55
CA GLN A 92 -25.17 12.01 10.87
C GLN A 92 -24.91 12.06 9.34
N LEU A 93 -23.78 12.65 8.94
CA LEU A 93 -23.44 12.85 7.53
C LEU A 93 -23.30 11.52 6.77
N LYS A 94 -22.68 10.53 7.42
CA LYS A 94 -22.53 9.17 6.88
C LYS A 94 -23.88 8.51 6.62
N GLU A 95 -24.79 8.60 7.58
CA GLU A 95 -26.12 8.01 7.49
C GLU A 95 -26.96 8.69 6.40
N PHE A 96 -26.83 10.01 6.25
CA PHE A 96 -27.43 10.75 5.14
C PHE A 96 -26.90 10.27 3.78
N CYS A 97 -25.58 10.15 3.63
CA CYS A 97 -24.97 9.72 2.37
C CYS A 97 -25.21 8.23 2.06
N LYS A 98 -25.46 7.40 3.07
CA LYS A 98 -25.85 5.98 2.91
C LYS A 98 -27.34 5.76 2.66
N LEU A 99 -28.16 6.82 2.67
CA LEU A 99 -29.59 6.67 2.44
C LEU A 99 -29.88 6.22 1.01
N GLY A 100 -30.79 5.25 0.89
CA GLY A 100 -31.19 4.69 -0.41
C GLY A 100 -30.10 3.82 -1.03
N ASN A 101 -30.01 3.84 -2.35
CA ASN A 101 -28.98 3.11 -3.10
C ASN A 101 -27.91 4.08 -3.62
N LEU A 102 -26.64 3.79 -3.32
CA LEU A 102 -25.47 4.52 -3.83
C LEU A 102 -25.60 6.06 -3.76
N GLY A 103 -25.97 6.59 -2.60
CA GLY A 103 -26.05 8.04 -2.36
C GLY A 103 -27.14 8.78 -3.14
N GLU A 104 -28.14 8.08 -3.69
CA GLU A 104 -29.16 8.67 -4.59
C GLU A 104 -29.83 9.93 -4.02
N TYR A 105 -30.07 9.98 -2.70
CA TYR A 105 -30.73 11.12 -2.05
C TYR A 105 -29.84 12.37 -1.90
N VAL A 106 -28.53 12.24 -2.12
CA VAL A 106 -27.53 13.31 -1.92
C VAL A 106 -26.94 13.78 -3.24
N LYS A 107 -26.63 12.83 -4.13
CA LYS A 107 -25.69 13.04 -5.24
C LYS A 107 -26.20 13.92 -6.39
N GLY A 108 -27.52 14.05 -6.55
CA GLY A 108 -28.10 14.72 -7.73
C GLY A 108 -27.62 14.09 -9.04
N ASN A 109 -26.97 14.88 -9.90
CA ASN A 109 -26.36 14.43 -11.16
C ASN A 109 -24.86 14.11 -11.06
N TYR A 110 -24.30 13.95 -9.86
CA TYR A 110 -22.90 13.53 -9.68
C TYR A 110 -22.68 12.13 -10.26
N ASP A 111 -21.65 12.03 -11.11
CA ASP A 111 -21.17 10.79 -11.70
C ASP A 111 -19.89 10.34 -10.99
N ASP A 112 -19.89 9.12 -10.45
CA ASP A 112 -18.79 8.59 -9.64
C ASP A 112 -17.46 8.42 -10.40
N GLN A 113 -17.48 8.50 -11.74
CA GLN A 113 -16.30 8.38 -12.59
C GLN A 113 -15.87 9.72 -13.19
N GLU A 114 -16.83 10.55 -13.61
CA GLU A 114 -16.57 11.77 -14.37
C GLU A 114 -16.54 13.04 -13.50
N THR A 115 -17.20 13.03 -12.34
CA THR A 115 -17.35 14.24 -11.52
C THR A 115 -16.26 14.34 -10.45
N PRO A 116 -15.56 15.49 -10.32
CA PRO A 116 -14.56 15.68 -9.27
C PRO A 116 -15.15 15.60 -7.85
N GLU A 117 -14.45 14.93 -6.93
CA GLU A 117 -14.92 14.70 -5.55
C GLU A 117 -15.17 15.98 -4.76
N ASN A 118 -14.44 17.06 -5.07
CA ASN A 118 -14.62 18.38 -4.43
C ASN A 118 -15.94 19.09 -4.83
N GLU A 119 -16.73 18.52 -5.73
CA GLU A 119 -18.09 18.96 -5.98
C GLU A 119 -19.00 18.73 -4.76
N LEU A 120 -18.83 17.60 -4.08
CA LEU A 120 -19.68 17.18 -2.97
C LEU A 120 -18.84 16.93 -1.71
N GLU A 121 -18.89 17.88 -0.78
CA GLU A 121 -18.12 17.84 0.45
C GLU A 121 -19.01 18.03 1.68
N GLY A 122 -18.52 17.63 2.84
CA GLY A 122 -19.19 17.92 4.10
C GLY A 122 -18.34 17.61 5.31
N ILE A 123 -18.86 17.93 6.49
CA ILE A 123 -18.18 17.68 7.76
C ILE A 123 -19.16 17.04 8.76
N PRO A 124 -18.80 15.89 9.36
CA PRO A 124 -19.66 15.17 10.31
C PRO A 124 -19.64 15.84 11.70
N LEU A 125 -20.15 17.08 11.78
CA LEU A 125 -20.10 17.93 12.96
C LEU A 125 -21.35 18.81 13.06
N ASN A 126 -21.72 19.25 14.26
CA ASN A 126 -22.76 20.27 14.44
C ASN A 126 -22.24 21.67 14.06
N PHE A 127 -23.17 22.56 13.68
CA PHE A 127 -22.82 23.89 13.18
C PHE A 127 -22.12 24.78 14.21
N ASN A 128 -22.51 24.72 15.49
CA ASN A 128 -21.88 25.52 16.55
C ASN A 128 -20.38 25.21 16.66
N ASN A 129 -20.00 23.93 16.61
CA ASN A 129 -18.61 23.52 16.65
C ASN A 129 -17.90 23.89 15.34
N PHE A 130 -18.55 23.72 14.18
CA PHE A 130 -17.98 24.13 12.89
C PHE A 130 -17.57 25.61 12.87
N GLN A 131 -18.38 26.49 13.44
CA GLN A 131 -18.09 27.93 13.52
C GLN A 131 -16.83 28.28 14.33
N THR A 132 -16.32 27.34 15.15
CA THR A 132 -15.09 27.52 15.94
C THR A 132 -13.83 27.02 15.24
N LEU A 133 -13.97 26.27 14.14
CA LEU A 133 -12.85 25.65 13.43
C LEU A 133 -12.11 26.67 12.57
N THR A 134 -10.79 26.56 12.45
CA THR A 134 -10.04 27.28 11.42
C THR A 134 -10.22 26.62 10.04
N LEU A 135 -9.89 27.31 8.94
CA LEU A 135 -9.92 26.67 7.60
C LEU A 135 -8.99 25.45 7.51
N SER A 136 -7.88 25.46 8.25
CA SER A 136 -6.99 24.30 8.36
C SER A 136 -7.65 23.14 9.10
N ASP A 137 -8.37 23.41 10.18
CA ASP A 137 -9.12 22.35 10.89
C ASP A 137 -10.24 21.78 10.03
N ILE A 138 -10.92 22.64 9.25
CA ILE A 138 -11.95 22.21 8.30
C ILE A 138 -11.35 21.33 7.21
N LEU A 139 -10.20 21.71 6.64
CA LEU A 139 -9.49 20.90 5.65
C LEU A 139 -9.20 19.48 6.18
N ASN A 140 -8.82 19.36 7.45
CA ASN A 140 -8.48 18.09 8.09
C ASN A 140 -9.72 17.24 8.48
N GLN A 141 -10.88 17.87 8.66
CA GLN A 141 -12.09 17.20 9.14
C GLN A 141 -13.14 16.96 8.06
N LYS A 142 -13.11 17.73 6.96
CA LYS A 142 -14.03 17.56 5.83
C LYS A 142 -13.87 16.17 5.21
N LYS A 143 -14.93 15.69 4.58
CA LYS A 143 -14.99 14.44 3.84
C LYS A 143 -15.61 14.72 2.48
N TYR A 144 -15.09 14.06 1.44
CA TYR A 144 -15.83 13.88 0.19
C TYR A 144 -17.02 12.96 0.48
N LEU A 145 -18.21 13.35 0.01
CA LEU A 145 -19.43 12.63 0.35
C LEU A 145 -19.51 11.26 -0.33
N ASP A 146 -18.90 11.14 -1.50
CA ASP A 146 -18.89 9.91 -2.29
C ASP A 146 -18.20 8.72 -1.60
N ARG A 147 -17.30 9.00 -0.66
CA ARG A 147 -16.66 8.03 0.23
C ARG A 147 -17.66 7.14 0.96
N TYR A 148 -18.89 7.62 1.18
CA TYR A 148 -19.93 6.88 1.89
C TYR A 148 -20.76 5.94 1.01
N TRP A 149 -20.71 6.09 -0.32
CA TRP A 149 -21.43 5.24 -1.27
C TRP A 149 -20.54 4.52 -2.30
N LYS A 150 -19.25 4.85 -2.40
CA LYS A 150 -18.28 4.11 -3.23
C LYS A 150 -18.23 2.62 -2.86
N VAL A 151 -18.04 1.78 -3.88
CA VAL A 151 -17.95 0.32 -3.73
C VAL A 151 -16.65 -0.06 -3.03
N GLN A 152 -16.76 -0.53 -1.79
CA GLN A 152 -15.61 -0.67 -0.89
C GLN A 152 -14.63 -1.79 -1.30
N THR A 153 -15.09 -2.83 -2.03
CA THR A 153 -14.26 -3.98 -2.41
C THR A 153 -13.22 -3.67 -3.48
N GLU A 154 -13.36 -2.53 -4.18
CA GLU A 154 -12.43 -2.11 -5.24
C GLU A 154 -11.38 -1.14 -4.74
N LEU A 155 -11.58 -0.57 -3.55
CA LEU A 155 -10.73 0.48 -2.97
C LEU A 155 -9.38 -0.06 -2.49
N ILE A 156 -8.42 0.85 -2.44
CA ILE A 156 -7.10 0.67 -1.87
C ILE A 156 -7.07 1.46 -0.56
N TRP A 157 -6.69 0.82 0.54
CA TRP A 157 -6.55 1.51 1.83
C TRP A 157 -5.17 2.13 1.96
N HIS A 158 -5.12 3.45 2.01
CA HIS A 158 -3.89 4.22 2.01
C HIS A 158 -3.26 4.27 3.40
N ILE A 159 -1.94 4.08 3.44
CA ILE A 159 -1.10 4.29 4.61
C ILE A 159 -0.07 5.39 4.33
N LEU A 160 0.33 6.10 5.37
CA LEU A 160 1.34 7.16 5.29
C LEU A 160 1.96 7.35 6.67
N TYR A 161 3.28 7.26 6.77
CA TYR A 161 3.99 7.53 8.01
C TYR A 161 5.45 7.90 7.73
N GLN A 162 5.91 8.99 8.34
CA GLN A 162 7.30 9.47 8.27
C GLN A 162 7.66 10.11 9.61
N ASP A 163 8.66 9.61 10.33
CA ASP A 163 9.15 10.20 11.59
C ASP A 163 10.04 11.43 11.31
N ASP A 164 9.42 12.55 10.93
CA ASP A 164 10.09 13.83 10.64
C ASP A 164 10.30 14.72 11.89
N GLY A 165 9.98 14.20 13.08
CA GLY A 165 10.05 14.94 14.34
C GLY A 165 9.07 16.12 14.45
N SER A 166 8.15 16.28 13.50
CA SER A 166 7.15 17.35 13.47
C SER A 166 5.75 16.79 13.73
N PRO A 167 5.11 17.11 14.87
CA PRO A 167 3.76 16.63 15.13
C PRO A 167 2.78 17.15 14.06
N GLY A 168 2.20 16.23 13.27
CA GLY A 168 1.03 16.51 12.43
C GLY A 168 1.28 17.05 11.02
N SER A 169 2.52 17.09 10.50
CA SER A 169 2.75 17.41 9.09
C SER A 169 2.74 16.15 8.21
N GLY A 170 1.59 15.83 7.63
CA GLY A 170 1.51 14.88 6.52
C GLY A 170 1.71 13.40 6.87
N GLN A 171 1.47 12.99 8.13
CA GLN A 171 1.38 11.59 8.50
C GLN A 171 -0.08 11.11 8.49
N GLY A 172 -0.29 9.82 8.25
CA GLY A 172 -1.59 9.18 8.47
C GLY A 172 -1.94 9.12 9.95
N ILE A 173 -3.23 8.95 10.23
CA ILE A 173 -3.78 8.90 11.60
C ILE A 173 -4.59 7.62 11.74
N ASN A 174 -4.32 6.85 12.80
CA ASN A 174 -5.12 5.68 13.16
C ASN A 174 -6.43 6.12 13.81
N GLN A 175 -7.40 6.46 12.97
CA GLN A 175 -8.75 6.86 13.37
C GLN A 175 -9.79 6.07 12.58
N LEU A 176 -10.97 5.93 13.17
CA LEU A 176 -12.09 5.27 12.52
C LEU A 176 -12.33 5.91 11.13
N GLU A 177 -12.49 5.08 10.12
CA GLU A 177 -12.69 5.45 8.72
C GLU A 177 -11.48 6.02 7.97
N CYS A 178 -10.27 5.94 8.55
CA CYS A 178 -9.04 6.22 7.80
C CYS A 178 -8.83 5.22 6.65
N GLY A 179 -7.84 5.54 5.81
CA GLY A 179 -7.42 4.71 4.68
C GLY A 179 -7.80 5.29 3.33
N TRP A 180 -8.26 6.53 3.29
CA TRP A 180 -8.45 7.25 2.04
C TRP A 180 -7.19 7.99 1.67
N TYR A 181 -7.02 8.34 0.39
CA TYR A 181 -5.79 8.98 -0.07
C TYR A 181 -5.55 10.33 0.62
N ASP A 182 -6.62 11.04 1.00
CA ASP A 182 -6.62 12.33 1.71
C ASP A 182 -6.72 12.18 3.24
N ASP A 183 -6.92 10.96 3.73
CA ASP A 183 -7.09 10.61 5.14
C ASP A 183 -6.50 9.21 5.38
N PRO A 184 -5.17 9.03 5.18
CA PRO A 184 -4.53 7.73 5.25
C PRO A 184 -4.43 7.23 6.70
N CYS A 185 -4.39 5.92 6.87
CA CYS A 185 -4.09 5.32 8.17
C CYS A 185 -2.61 5.45 8.50
N MET A 186 -2.28 5.49 9.79
CA MET A 186 -0.90 5.58 10.27
C MET A 186 -0.16 4.24 10.17
N THR A 187 -0.84 3.10 10.37
CA THR A 187 -0.20 1.78 10.36
C THR A 187 -0.91 0.76 9.47
N ILE A 188 -0.13 -0.21 8.97
CA ILE A 188 -0.65 -1.34 8.17
C ILE A 188 -1.71 -2.12 8.96
N GLU A 189 -1.48 -2.45 10.22
CA GLU A 189 -2.39 -3.26 11.04
C GLU A 189 -3.73 -2.57 11.28
N TYR A 190 -3.70 -1.24 11.45
CA TYR A 190 -4.92 -0.46 11.63
C TYR A 190 -5.69 -0.40 10.31
N ALA A 191 -5.00 -0.14 9.19
CA ALA A 191 -5.62 -0.19 7.86
C ALA A 191 -6.26 -1.55 7.57
N LEU A 192 -5.59 -2.66 7.91
CA LEU A 192 -6.15 -4.00 7.79
C LEU A 192 -7.44 -4.16 8.62
N SER A 193 -7.48 -3.60 9.84
CA SER A 193 -8.67 -3.64 10.70
C SER A 193 -9.82 -2.81 10.11
N GLU A 194 -9.52 -1.62 9.60
CA GLU A 194 -10.50 -0.74 8.94
C GLU A 194 -11.11 -1.38 7.70
N ILE A 195 -10.33 -2.11 6.88
CA ILE A 195 -10.87 -2.84 5.72
C ILE A 195 -11.90 -3.88 6.16
N SER A 196 -11.62 -4.67 7.21
CA SER A 196 -12.59 -5.65 7.74
C SER A 196 -13.85 -4.96 8.24
N LEU A 197 -13.70 -3.88 9.01
CA LEU A 197 -14.83 -3.12 9.52
C LEU A 197 -15.68 -2.52 8.38
N LYS A 198 -15.04 -2.02 7.32
CA LYS A 198 -15.74 -1.33 6.22
C LYS A 198 -16.45 -2.26 5.26
N ILE A 199 -15.90 -3.46 5.03
CA ILE A 199 -16.48 -4.44 4.09
C ILE A 199 -17.49 -5.36 4.80
N MET A 200 -17.23 -5.75 6.05
CA MET A 200 -18.03 -6.77 6.76
C MET A 200 -18.78 -6.24 7.98
N ASP A 201 -18.62 -4.96 8.35
CA ASP A 201 -19.11 -4.39 9.60
C ASP A 201 -18.62 -5.14 10.87
N ASP A 202 -17.54 -5.94 10.76
CA ASP A 202 -16.91 -6.68 11.85
C ASP A 202 -15.42 -6.91 11.57
N ILE A 203 -14.57 -6.44 12.49
CA ILE A 203 -13.11 -6.60 12.42
C ILE A 203 -12.64 -8.06 12.49
N ASN A 204 -13.48 -8.98 12.96
CA ASN A 204 -13.10 -10.38 13.18
C ASN A 204 -13.37 -11.28 11.97
N ILE A 205 -14.12 -10.78 10.99
CA ILE A 205 -14.52 -11.55 9.82
C ILE A 205 -13.46 -11.48 8.73
N ASN A 206 -13.21 -12.63 8.11
CA ASN A 206 -12.27 -12.76 7.01
C ASN A 206 -12.79 -12.06 5.75
N VAL A 207 -11.97 -11.20 5.17
CA VAL A 207 -12.22 -10.56 3.88
C VAL A 207 -11.50 -11.33 2.78
N PRO A 208 -12.14 -11.61 1.62
CA PRO A 208 -11.51 -12.37 0.54
C PRO A 208 -10.19 -11.79 0.05
N LEU A 209 -10.07 -10.46 0.00
CA LEU A 209 -8.90 -9.73 -0.47
C LEU A 209 -8.78 -8.40 0.28
N LYS A 210 -7.57 -8.04 0.72
CA LYS A 210 -7.25 -6.71 1.24
C LYS A 210 -6.17 -6.06 0.38
N LYS A 211 -6.31 -4.74 0.15
CA LYS A 211 -5.36 -3.93 -0.63
C LYS A 211 -4.89 -2.76 0.21
N ILE A 212 -3.58 -2.60 0.32
CA ILE A 212 -2.91 -1.49 1.02
C ILE A 212 -2.11 -0.68 0.01
N GLY A 213 -2.26 0.64 0.05
CA GLY A 213 -1.55 1.59 -0.80
C GLY A 213 -0.57 2.43 0.01
N ILE A 214 0.72 2.40 -0.34
CA ILE A 214 1.70 3.33 0.25
C ILE A 214 1.55 4.70 -0.42
N SER A 215 1.13 5.71 0.34
CA SER A 215 0.92 7.07 -0.17
C SER A 215 2.22 7.70 -0.68
N SER A 216 2.14 8.79 -1.45
CA SER A 216 3.31 9.41 -2.10
C SER A 216 4.39 9.92 -1.15
N GLY A 217 4.07 10.18 0.12
CA GLY A 217 5.06 10.47 1.15
C GLY A 217 5.84 9.24 1.62
N GLY A 218 5.51 8.03 1.18
CA GLY A 218 6.15 6.81 1.64
C GLY A 218 5.69 6.37 3.03
N TYR A 219 6.29 5.29 3.51
CA TYR A 219 5.93 4.66 4.77
C TYR A 219 7.19 4.16 5.49
N GLU A 220 7.45 4.68 6.68
CA GLU A 220 8.50 4.18 7.56
C GLU A 220 7.97 3.08 8.46
N LEU A 221 8.52 1.88 8.32
CA LEU A 221 8.19 0.74 9.15
C LEU A 221 9.05 0.76 10.42
N LEU A 222 8.44 1.19 11.53
CA LEU A 222 9.12 1.36 12.82
C LEU A 222 9.33 0.06 13.62
N GLN A 223 8.52 -0.95 13.36
CA GLN A 223 8.49 -2.22 14.09
C GLN A 223 8.20 -3.37 13.12
N THR A 224 8.66 -4.57 13.44
CA THR A 224 8.38 -5.75 12.61
C THR A 224 6.88 -6.08 12.60
N ILE A 225 6.36 -6.45 11.44
CA ILE A 225 4.97 -6.90 11.26
C ILE A 225 4.91 -8.40 11.00
N GLN A 226 3.79 -9.00 11.43
CA GLN A 226 3.46 -10.38 11.13
C GLN A 226 2.16 -10.43 10.32
N ILE A 227 2.21 -11.07 9.17
CA ILE A 227 1.11 -11.22 8.23
C ILE A 227 0.71 -12.69 8.20
N ASN A 228 -0.47 -12.99 8.73
CA ASN A 228 -1.09 -14.31 8.69
C ASN A 228 -2.62 -14.18 8.69
N PRO A 229 -3.39 -15.24 8.38
CA PRO A 229 -4.85 -15.13 8.26
C PRO A 229 -5.54 -14.74 9.56
N SER A 230 -4.97 -15.13 10.72
CA SER A 230 -5.59 -14.88 12.02
C SER A 230 -5.56 -13.40 12.41
N GLN A 231 -4.48 -12.69 12.07
CA GLN A 231 -4.25 -11.28 12.38
C GLN A 231 -4.75 -10.37 11.25
N SER A 232 -4.41 -10.69 10.01
CA SER A 232 -4.78 -9.86 8.85
C SER A 232 -6.23 -10.03 8.42
N LYS A 233 -6.92 -11.10 8.88
CA LYS A 233 -8.30 -11.45 8.49
C LYS A 233 -8.46 -11.48 6.97
N THR A 234 -7.46 -11.99 6.28
CA THR A 234 -7.52 -12.33 4.87
C THR A 234 -6.46 -13.39 4.60
N ASN A 235 -6.66 -14.17 3.53
CA ASN A 235 -5.61 -15.01 2.97
C ASN A 235 -4.93 -14.34 1.78
N ASN A 236 -5.44 -13.21 1.28
CA ASN A 236 -4.92 -12.52 0.11
C ASN A 236 -4.69 -11.06 0.47
N LEU A 237 -3.43 -10.65 0.54
CA LEU A 237 -3.03 -9.28 0.79
C LEU A 237 -2.22 -8.75 -0.38
N ILE A 238 -2.59 -7.57 -0.86
CA ILE A 238 -1.80 -6.83 -1.83
C ILE A 238 -1.30 -5.55 -1.18
N ILE A 239 0.01 -5.28 -1.28
CA ILE A 239 0.63 -4.00 -0.90
C ILE A 239 1.16 -3.37 -2.19
N MET A 240 0.76 -2.15 -2.50
CA MET A 240 1.14 -1.50 -3.75
C MET A 240 1.45 -0.02 -3.55
N LYS A 241 2.07 0.61 -4.56
CA LYS A 241 2.05 2.08 -4.67
C LYS A 241 0.62 2.60 -4.52
N GLY A 242 0.43 3.55 -3.62
CA GLY A 242 -0.84 4.26 -3.46
C GLY A 242 -1.14 5.05 -4.73
N LEU A 243 -2.32 4.82 -5.31
CA LEU A 243 -2.83 5.60 -6.43
C LEU A 243 -3.62 6.78 -5.87
N SER A 244 -3.26 8.02 -6.20
CA SER A 244 -4.18 9.13 -5.97
C SER A 244 -5.45 8.85 -6.77
N GLN A 245 -6.63 8.96 -6.16
CA GLN A 245 -7.91 8.83 -6.87
C GLN A 245 -8.20 10.04 -7.77
N SER A 246 -7.20 10.52 -8.51
CA SER A 246 -7.32 11.60 -9.48
C SER A 246 -7.08 11.06 -10.88
N GLY A 247 -8.13 10.51 -11.49
CA GLY A 247 -8.18 10.37 -12.94
C GLY A 247 -8.82 9.11 -13.51
N SER A 248 -10.09 8.83 -13.21
CA SER A 248 -11.00 8.23 -14.21
C SER A 248 -11.40 9.28 -15.26
N GLY A 249 -10.40 9.99 -15.81
CA GLY A 249 -10.56 10.90 -16.92
C GLY A 249 -9.95 10.25 -18.15
N SER A 250 -10.78 9.73 -19.04
CA SER A 250 -10.39 9.42 -20.41
C SER A 250 -9.94 10.72 -21.11
N GLY A 251 -8.64 11.01 -21.03
CA GLY A 251 -7.99 12.14 -21.65
C GLY A 251 -6.81 11.68 -22.49
N SER A 252 -7.07 11.38 -23.76
CA SER A 252 -6.05 11.37 -24.81
C SER A 252 -5.44 12.78 -24.92
N GLY A 253 -4.26 12.97 -24.35
CA GLY A 253 -3.53 14.22 -24.37
C GLY A 253 -2.09 14.01 -23.93
N SER A 254 -1.20 13.90 -24.92
CA SER A 254 0.26 13.92 -24.81
C SER A 254 0.76 14.95 -23.79
N GLY A 255 1.17 14.46 -22.61
CA GLY A 255 1.92 15.17 -21.59
C GLY A 255 3.19 14.38 -21.30
N SER A 256 4.31 14.87 -21.83
CA SER A 256 5.66 14.46 -21.44
C SER A 256 5.83 14.68 -19.94
N GLY A 257 5.92 13.59 -19.18
CA GLY A 257 6.08 13.62 -17.72
C GLY A 257 5.50 12.43 -16.97
N SER A 258 5.22 11.28 -17.62
CA SER A 258 5.11 10.00 -16.92
C SER A 258 6.52 9.50 -16.64
N SER A 259 7.11 9.95 -15.54
CA SER A 259 8.38 9.42 -15.08
C SER A 259 8.21 7.94 -14.71
N ILE A 260 9.24 7.19 -15.00
CA ILE A 260 9.49 5.83 -14.53
C ILE A 260 9.91 5.87 -13.02
N ASP A 261 9.68 6.98 -12.31
CA ASP A 261 10.49 7.36 -11.13
C ASP A 261 9.76 7.51 -9.78
N ASP A 262 8.45 7.29 -9.66
CA ASP A 262 7.81 7.36 -8.33
C ASP A 262 7.20 6.01 -7.93
N GLN A 263 8.01 5.03 -7.53
CA GLN A 263 7.50 3.85 -6.82
C GLN A 263 6.99 4.28 -5.43
N GLY A 264 6.06 3.53 -4.83
CA GLY A 264 5.73 3.75 -3.41
C GLY A 264 6.96 3.45 -2.55
N GLN A 265 7.28 4.25 -1.53
CA GLN A 265 8.51 4.03 -0.74
C GLN A 265 8.22 3.41 0.62
N LEU A 266 8.87 2.29 0.92
CA LEU A 266 8.89 1.63 2.23
C LEU A 266 10.31 1.71 2.81
N ILE A 267 10.44 2.29 4.00
CA ILE A 267 11.72 2.41 4.69
C ILE A 267 11.69 1.53 5.95
N ILE A 268 12.64 0.62 6.07
CA ILE A 268 12.89 -0.10 7.30
C ILE A 268 13.63 0.81 8.28
N LYS A 269 12.94 1.21 9.36
CA LYS A 269 13.42 2.21 10.31
C LYS A 269 13.93 1.53 11.57
N LYS A 270 15.17 1.00 11.51
CA LYS A 270 15.80 0.30 12.64
C LYS A 270 16.36 1.27 13.68
N ASP A 271 16.81 2.45 13.27
CA ASP A 271 17.46 3.47 14.11
C ASP A 271 18.68 2.94 14.89
N ASN A 272 19.37 1.95 14.33
CA ASN A 272 20.45 1.19 14.97
C ASN A 272 20.04 0.54 16.31
N ASP A 273 18.74 0.29 16.51
CA ASP A 273 18.21 -0.35 17.70
C ASP A 273 17.98 -1.86 17.46
N ASP A 274 18.94 -2.68 17.90
CA ASP A 274 18.87 -4.14 17.81
C ASP A 274 17.67 -4.73 18.58
N SER A 275 17.10 -4.00 19.55
CA SER A 275 15.93 -4.49 20.29
C SER A 275 14.68 -4.64 19.40
N LYS A 276 14.62 -3.91 18.28
CA LYS A 276 13.56 -4.04 17.26
C LYS A 276 13.62 -5.37 16.52
N GLU A 277 14.79 -6.00 16.44
CA GLU A 277 15.02 -7.27 15.72
C GLU A 277 15.14 -8.48 16.68
N TYR A 278 15.22 -8.24 17.99
CA TYR A 278 15.37 -9.28 19.00
C TYR A 278 14.18 -10.27 18.98
N LEU A 279 14.49 -11.56 18.77
CA LEU A 279 13.51 -12.66 18.66
C LEU A 279 12.50 -12.50 17.52
N LYS A 280 12.82 -11.70 16.50
CA LYS A 280 12.02 -11.56 15.28
C LYS A 280 12.65 -12.36 14.15
N SER A 281 11.83 -12.80 13.19
CA SER A 281 12.30 -13.60 12.05
C SER A 281 12.49 -12.77 10.78
N GLY A 282 11.74 -11.67 10.63
CA GLY A 282 11.93 -10.67 9.60
C GLY A 282 11.09 -9.42 9.87
N TRP A 283 11.41 -8.32 9.19
CA TRP A 283 10.65 -7.06 9.30
C TRP A 283 9.22 -7.18 8.81
N ILE A 284 9.01 -7.98 7.77
CA ILE A 284 7.72 -8.44 7.26
C ILE A 284 7.76 -9.96 7.31
N SER A 285 7.17 -10.54 8.35
CA SER A 285 7.09 -11.99 8.53
C SER A 285 5.75 -12.54 8.03
N ILE A 286 5.78 -13.59 7.21
CA ILE A 286 4.60 -14.19 6.59
C ILE A 286 4.46 -15.62 7.09
N ASN A 287 3.29 -15.97 7.65
CA ASN A 287 3.01 -17.30 8.21
C ASN A 287 1.60 -17.80 7.86
N GLY A 288 1.42 -19.11 7.98
CA GLY A 288 0.16 -19.78 7.62
C GLY A 288 -0.09 -19.74 6.11
N GLN A 289 -1.30 -20.10 5.67
CA GLN A 289 -1.65 -20.06 4.25
C GLN A 289 -1.96 -18.63 3.81
N MET A 290 -0.94 -17.91 3.34
CA MET A 290 -1.02 -16.51 2.89
C MET A 290 -0.55 -16.31 1.46
N ASN A 291 -1.32 -15.53 0.71
CA ASN A 291 -0.93 -14.97 -0.56
C ASN A 291 -0.58 -13.50 -0.35
N LEU A 292 0.68 -13.13 -0.57
CA LEU A 292 1.15 -11.75 -0.52
C LEU A 292 1.65 -11.33 -1.90
N SER A 293 1.04 -10.28 -2.45
CA SER A 293 1.57 -9.60 -3.63
C SER A 293 2.08 -8.20 -3.28
N ILE A 294 3.25 -7.81 -3.78
CA ILE A 294 3.82 -6.47 -3.62
C ILE A 294 4.11 -5.87 -5.00
N TYR A 295 3.59 -4.65 -5.24
CA TYR A 295 3.64 -4.01 -6.56
C TYR A 295 4.17 -2.58 -6.54
N ASN A 296 5.16 -2.29 -7.38
CA ASN A 296 5.66 -0.92 -7.60
C ASN A 296 6.15 -0.25 -6.32
N ILE A 297 6.98 -0.93 -5.53
CA ILE A 297 7.47 -0.44 -4.24
C ILE A 297 9.00 -0.44 -4.19
N ASP A 298 9.54 0.71 -3.78
CA ASP A 298 10.92 0.92 -3.38
C ASP A 298 11.09 0.58 -1.90
N ILE A 299 11.94 -0.40 -1.59
CA ILE A 299 12.24 -0.86 -0.24
C ILE A 299 13.72 -0.60 0.08
N LYS A 300 13.98 0.19 1.13
CA LYS A 300 15.32 0.47 1.64
C LYS A 300 15.36 0.40 3.17
N SER A 301 16.56 0.46 3.76
CA SER A 301 16.69 0.77 5.20
C SER A 301 17.07 2.22 5.42
N ASP A 302 16.98 2.67 6.66
CA ASP A 302 17.47 3.97 7.14
C ASP A 302 19.01 4.07 7.24
N GLY A 303 19.74 3.15 6.59
CA GLY A 303 21.19 3.02 6.66
C GLY A 303 21.69 2.16 7.82
N SER A 304 20.82 1.69 8.71
CA SER A 304 21.19 0.70 9.72
C SER A 304 21.52 -0.66 9.12
N ILE A 305 22.40 -1.38 9.81
CA ILE A 305 22.71 -2.79 9.51
C ILE A 305 21.60 -3.65 10.11
N LEU A 306 20.80 -4.27 9.26
CA LEU A 306 19.75 -5.22 9.66
C LEU A 306 20.37 -6.55 10.09
N GLN A 307 19.78 -7.25 11.06
CA GLN A 307 20.23 -8.58 11.50
C GLN A 307 19.30 -9.70 11.04
N ILE A 308 18.11 -9.34 10.56
CA ILE A 308 17.07 -10.25 10.09
C ILE A 308 16.63 -9.87 8.66
N PRO A 309 16.06 -10.82 7.90
CA PRO A 309 15.44 -10.53 6.60
C PRO A 309 14.46 -9.37 6.63
N ILE A 310 14.32 -8.66 5.51
CA ILE A 310 13.22 -7.72 5.32
C ILE A 310 11.93 -8.51 5.15
N ILE A 311 11.92 -9.49 4.24
CA ILE A 311 10.78 -10.39 4.04
C ILE A 311 11.21 -11.79 4.49
N PHE A 312 10.49 -12.35 5.46
CA PHE A 312 10.69 -13.70 5.94
C PHE A 312 9.41 -14.52 5.74
N VAL A 313 9.49 -15.62 5.02
CA VAL A 313 8.34 -16.47 4.71
C VAL A 313 8.53 -17.85 5.31
N ASP A 314 7.62 -18.20 6.21
CA ASP A 314 7.58 -19.46 6.94
C ASP A 314 6.12 -19.87 7.14
N GLY A 315 5.48 -20.22 6.03
CA GLY A 315 4.07 -20.56 5.97
C GLY A 315 3.81 -21.66 4.94
N THR A 316 2.79 -22.47 5.21
CA THR A 316 2.37 -23.59 4.35
C THR A 316 1.43 -23.12 3.26
N ASP A 317 1.69 -23.55 2.02
CA ASP A 317 0.94 -23.19 0.82
C ASP A 317 0.87 -21.67 0.58
N CYS A 318 1.93 -20.93 0.95
CA CYS A 318 2.02 -19.50 0.66
C CYS A 318 2.26 -19.24 -0.82
N ILE A 319 1.69 -18.16 -1.34
CA ILE A 319 2.01 -17.60 -2.65
C ILE A 319 2.64 -16.22 -2.44
N ILE A 320 3.83 -16.01 -3.00
CA ILE A 320 4.52 -14.71 -2.94
C ILE A 320 4.68 -14.17 -4.35
N GLU A 321 4.28 -12.93 -4.56
CA GLU A 321 4.41 -12.26 -5.86
C GLU A 321 5.02 -10.87 -5.67
N LEU A 322 6.17 -10.63 -6.28
CA LEU A 322 6.83 -9.33 -6.29
C LEU A 322 6.95 -8.88 -7.76
N GLU A 323 6.32 -7.76 -8.10
CA GLU A 323 6.42 -7.18 -9.44
C GLU A 323 6.78 -5.70 -9.37
N SER A 324 7.83 -5.32 -10.09
CA SER A 324 8.40 -3.96 -10.04
C SER A 324 8.73 -3.52 -8.60
N VAL A 325 9.40 -4.38 -7.83
CA VAL A 325 9.84 -4.07 -6.46
C VAL A 325 11.35 -3.88 -6.46
N SER A 326 11.83 -2.79 -5.86
CA SER A 326 13.26 -2.48 -5.78
C SER A 326 13.74 -2.58 -4.34
N PHE A 327 14.72 -3.44 -4.08
CA PHE A 327 15.45 -3.51 -2.82
C PHE A 327 16.80 -2.82 -3.01
N TYR A 328 17.01 -1.67 -2.37
CA TYR A 328 18.24 -0.90 -2.56
C TYR A 328 18.78 -0.25 -1.29
N GLU A 329 20.09 0.00 -1.27
CA GLU A 329 20.80 0.63 -0.15
C GLU A 329 20.62 -0.12 1.19
N ILE A 330 20.63 -1.45 1.14
CA ILE A 330 20.42 -2.31 2.31
C ILE A 330 21.75 -2.86 2.81
N GLN A 331 21.94 -2.80 4.13
CA GLN A 331 23.02 -3.48 4.83
C GLN A 331 22.42 -4.59 5.70
N LEU A 332 22.89 -5.82 5.53
CA LEU A 332 22.46 -6.99 6.31
C LEU A 332 23.67 -7.60 7.00
N SER A 333 23.56 -8.01 8.26
CA SER A 333 24.58 -8.75 8.99
C SER A 333 23.93 -9.83 9.86
N PRO A 334 23.62 -11.02 9.30
CA PRO A 334 22.99 -12.09 10.05
C PRO A 334 23.88 -12.52 11.23
N LEU A 335 23.30 -12.66 12.42
CA LEU A 335 24.05 -13.00 13.63
C LEU A 335 24.43 -14.49 13.70
N SER A 336 23.62 -15.35 13.11
CA SER A 336 23.84 -16.80 13.06
C SER A 336 23.18 -17.41 11.84
N ASN A 337 23.93 -18.28 11.16
CA ASN A 337 23.58 -18.87 9.87
C ASN A 337 23.34 -17.82 8.77
N GLY A 338 23.37 -18.27 7.52
CA GLY A 338 23.06 -17.38 6.40
C GLY A 338 21.58 -16.99 6.35
N LYS A 339 21.30 -15.75 5.96
CA LYS A 339 19.95 -15.21 5.78
C LYS A 339 19.86 -14.39 4.49
N GLY A 340 18.71 -14.46 3.84
CA GLY A 340 18.37 -13.57 2.73
C GLY A 340 17.86 -12.20 3.19
N ILE A 341 17.94 -11.16 2.35
CA ILE A 341 17.06 -9.98 2.47
C ILE A 341 15.61 -10.45 2.32
N ILE A 342 15.38 -11.32 1.34
CA ILE A 342 14.19 -12.15 1.22
C ILE A 342 14.58 -13.57 1.57
N GLN A 343 13.99 -14.10 2.62
CA GLN A 343 14.18 -15.47 3.09
C GLN A 343 12.90 -16.25 2.88
N ILE A 344 12.98 -17.33 2.12
CA ILE A 344 11.90 -18.28 1.88
C ILE A 344 12.28 -19.62 2.48
N ASN A 345 11.53 -20.03 3.49
CA ASN A 345 11.65 -21.35 4.09
C ASN A 345 10.60 -22.31 3.50
N ASP A 346 10.78 -23.60 3.78
CA ASP A 346 9.95 -24.71 3.32
C ASP A 346 8.43 -24.44 3.36
N ASN A 347 7.71 -25.11 2.46
CA ASN A 347 6.25 -25.11 2.32
C ASN A 347 5.59 -23.93 1.59
N ILE A 348 6.32 -23.12 0.80
CA ILE A 348 5.63 -22.23 -0.15
C ILE A 348 5.07 -23.00 -1.36
N GLN A 349 3.89 -22.63 -1.82
CA GLN A 349 3.29 -23.17 -3.04
C GLN A 349 4.01 -22.62 -4.28
N SER A 350 4.15 -21.29 -4.35
CA SER A 350 4.83 -20.64 -5.47
C SER A 350 5.35 -19.25 -5.11
N MET A 351 6.45 -18.86 -5.76
CA MET A 351 7.01 -17.52 -5.71
C MET A 351 7.21 -17.00 -7.15
N SER A 352 6.84 -15.75 -7.38
CA SER A 352 7.18 -15.00 -8.60
C SER A 352 7.87 -13.69 -8.23
N ILE A 353 9.01 -13.41 -8.88
CA ILE A 353 9.70 -12.13 -8.82
C ILE A 353 9.89 -11.66 -10.26
N SER A 354 9.25 -10.54 -10.62
CA SER A 354 9.28 -10.02 -11.98
C SER A 354 9.60 -8.53 -12.01
N GLN A 355 10.35 -8.09 -13.02
CA GLN A 355 10.67 -6.66 -13.22
C GLN A 355 11.29 -5.99 -11.98
N SER A 356 11.90 -6.78 -11.09
CA SER A 356 12.32 -6.34 -9.75
C SER A 356 13.82 -6.16 -9.68
N GLN A 357 14.28 -5.32 -8.75
CA GLN A 357 15.67 -4.91 -8.67
C GLN A 357 16.24 -5.13 -7.27
N PHE A 358 17.50 -5.57 -7.20
CA PHE A 358 18.28 -5.73 -5.98
C PHE A 358 19.61 -5.01 -6.21
N GLU A 359 19.77 -3.81 -5.66
CA GLU A 359 20.89 -2.93 -6.00
C GLU A 359 21.60 -2.34 -4.79
N ASN A 360 22.93 -2.26 -4.85
CA ASN A 360 23.75 -1.63 -3.79
C ASN A 360 23.49 -2.25 -2.41
N ILE A 361 23.61 -3.58 -2.35
CA ILE A 361 23.37 -4.37 -1.14
C ILE A 361 24.71 -4.86 -0.59
N SER A 362 24.93 -4.63 0.71
CA SER A 362 26.11 -5.11 1.42
C SER A 362 25.72 -6.09 2.52
N ILE A 363 26.09 -7.35 2.35
CA ILE A 363 25.77 -8.41 3.31
C ILE A 363 27.04 -8.79 4.05
N GLN A 364 27.13 -8.33 5.28
CA GLN A 364 28.16 -8.67 6.24
C GLN A 364 27.73 -9.95 6.99
N GLY A 365 28.66 -10.65 7.66
CA GLY A 365 28.33 -11.92 8.34
C GLY A 365 28.30 -13.15 7.41
N SER A 366 28.13 -14.33 8.01
CA SER A 366 28.36 -15.61 7.31
C SER A 366 27.17 -16.06 6.45
N GLY A 367 27.36 -16.11 5.13
CA GLY A 367 26.48 -16.80 4.17
C GLY A 367 25.18 -16.11 3.83
N GLY A 368 25.08 -14.78 3.94
CA GLY A 368 23.86 -14.07 3.58
C GLY A 368 23.69 -13.82 2.07
N ASN A 369 22.45 -13.59 1.64
CA ASN A 369 22.05 -13.49 0.22
C ASN A 369 21.03 -12.35 0.01
N ALA A 370 20.82 -11.89 -1.23
CA ALA A 370 19.69 -11.01 -1.53
C ALA A 370 18.38 -11.82 -1.51
N LEU A 371 18.36 -12.94 -2.22
CA LEU A 371 17.27 -13.92 -2.19
C LEU A 371 17.81 -15.28 -1.71
N ARG A 372 17.21 -15.81 -0.66
CA ARG A 372 17.51 -17.15 -0.12
C ARG A 372 16.26 -18.02 -0.17
N ILE A 373 16.35 -19.13 -0.89
CA ILE A 373 15.29 -20.14 -1.00
C ILE A 373 15.81 -21.42 -0.39
N GLU A 374 15.25 -21.82 0.74
CA GLU A 374 15.57 -23.08 1.41
C GLU A 374 14.38 -24.01 1.32
N ASN A 375 14.53 -25.06 0.50
CA ASN A 375 13.70 -26.26 0.56
C ASN A 375 14.59 -27.42 1.02
N ASP A 376 14.62 -27.71 2.30
CA ASP A 376 15.53 -28.71 2.88
C ASP A 376 14.97 -30.15 2.83
N GLY A 377 13.73 -30.31 2.36
CA GLY A 377 13.09 -31.62 2.21
C GLY A 377 12.55 -32.21 3.51
N THR A 378 12.53 -31.44 4.60
CA THR A 378 11.87 -31.83 5.85
C THR A 378 10.35 -32.00 5.69
N THR A 379 9.79 -31.44 4.63
CA THR A 379 8.38 -31.51 4.30
C THR A 379 8.16 -32.13 2.91
N SER A 380 7.00 -32.75 2.70
CA SER A 380 6.62 -33.30 1.38
C SER A 380 6.24 -32.22 0.35
N SER A 381 6.51 -30.95 0.65
CA SER A 381 6.14 -29.81 -0.19
C SER A 381 7.22 -29.52 -1.24
N SER A 382 6.84 -28.93 -2.36
CA SER A 382 7.78 -28.54 -3.41
C SER A 382 7.57 -27.09 -3.81
N ILE A 383 8.65 -26.32 -3.83
CA ILE A 383 8.62 -24.90 -4.18
C ILE A 383 8.63 -24.74 -5.69
N ILE A 384 7.80 -23.84 -6.23
CA ILE A 384 7.91 -23.35 -7.61
C ILE A 384 8.32 -21.88 -7.55
N ALA A 385 9.54 -21.53 -7.95
CA ALA A 385 10.01 -20.15 -8.00
C ALA A 385 10.28 -19.71 -9.44
N ILE A 386 9.74 -18.55 -9.82
CA ILE A 386 9.95 -17.92 -11.13
C ILE A 386 10.56 -16.54 -10.90
N ILE A 387 11.70 -16.28 -11.54
CA ILE A 387 12.42 -15.01 -11.49
C ILE A 387 12.62 -14.56 -12.93
N ILE A 388 12.01 -13.44 -13.31
CA ILE A 388 12.01 -12.98 -14.71
C ILE A 388 12.26 -11.48 -14.79
N ASN A 389 12.96 -11.02 -15.83
CA ASN A 389 13.17 -9.59 -16.07
C ASN A 389 13.73 -8.84 -14.85
N SER A 390 14.53 -9.49 -14.01
CA SER A 390 14.97 -8.96 -12.73
C SER A 390 16.46 -8.63 -12.73
N ILE A 391 16.86 -7.66 -11.91
CA ILE A 391 18.24 -7.16 -11.86
C ILE A 391 18.82 -7.37 -10.46
N PHE A 392 20.01 -7.96 -10.40
CA PHE A 392 20.83 -8.09 -9.21
C PHE A 392 22.15 -7.36 -9.50
N ARG A 393 22.36 -6.18 -8.92
CA ARG A 393 23.51 -5.32 -9.22
C ARG A 393 24.24 -4.87 -7.96
N ASN A 394 25.56 -4.86 -7.99
CA ASN A 394 26.40 -4.32 -6.91
C ASN A 394 26.04 -4.94 -5.55
N ILE A 395 26.03 -6.27 -5.49
CA ILE A 395 25.73 -7.02 -4.28
C ILE A 395 27.03 -7.64 -3.77
N SER A 396 27.33 -7.50 -2.49
CA SER A 396 28.48 -8.17 -1.87
C SER A 396 28.07 -9.02 -0.67
N ALA A 397 28.71 -10.17 -0.51
CA ALA A 397 28.53 -11.02 0.66
C ALA A 397 29.81 -11.77 1.05
N ILE A 398 29.82 -12.35 2.25
CA ILE A 398 30.84 -13.29 2.72
C ILE A 398 30.18 -14.68 2.82
N GLY A 399 30.83 -15.72 2.30
CA GLY A 399 30.37 -17.10 2.39
C GLY A 399 30.31 -17.61 3.83
N ASP A 400 29.53 -18.66 4.07
CA ASP A 400 29.51 -19.32 5.38
C ASP A 400 30.67 -20.33 5.56
N SER A 401 30.69 -21.00 6.71
CA SER A 401 31.70 -22.02 7.03
C SER A 401 31.68 -23.25 6.13
N ASN A 402 30.60 -23.45 5.36
CA ASN A 402 30.47 -24.49 4.35
C ASN A 402 30.79 -23.95 2.94
N GLU A 403 31.32 -22.73 2.85
CA GLU A 403 31.59 -22.02 1.61
C GLU A 403 30.32 -21.76 0.77
N ASN A 404 29.14 -21.70 1.40
CA ASN A 404 27.92 -21.30 0.71
C ASN A 404 27.97 -19.79 0.44
N GLY A 405 28.03 -19.42 -0.83
CA GLY A 405 27.94 -18.03 -1.29
C GLY A 405 26.63 -17.74 -2.01
N GLY A 406 26.71 -17.19 -3.23
CA GLY A 406 25.56 -16.78 -4.03
C GLY A 406 24.95 -15.48 -3.53
N CYS A 407 25.71 -14.38 -3.50
CA CYS A 407 25.25 -13.15 -2.84
C CYS A 407 23.96 -12.58 -3.48
N GLY A 408 23.72 -12.83 -4.77
CA GLY A 408 22.43 -12.57 -5.41
C GLY A 408 21.38 -13.59 -4.99
N ILE A 409 21.58 -14.85 -5.36
CA ILE A 409 20.64 -15.93 -5.05
C ILE A 409 21.37 -17.14 -4.45
N PHE A 410 20.86 -17.61 -3.31
CA PHE A 410 21.07 -18.97 -2.84
C PHE A 410 19.77 -19.76 -2.96
N GLY A 411 19.85 -20.97 -3.50
CA GLY A 411 18.70 -21.88 -3.56
C GLY A 411 19.08 -23.31 -3.24
N GLN A 412 18.41 -23.91 -2.26
CA GLN A 412 18.42 -25.35 -2.04
C GLN A 412 17.06 -25.91 -2.44
N ILE A 413 17.05 -26.87 -3.38
CA ILE A 413 15.82 -27.43 -3.94
C ILE A 413 15.90 -28.96 -3.93
N VAL A 414 14.86 -29.57 -3.36
CA VAL A 414 14.68 -31.02 -3.34
C VAL A 414 13.37 -31.45 -4.00
N GLY A 415 13.18 -32.76 -4.19
CA GLY A 415 11.88 -33.33 -4.59
C GLY A 415 11.38 -32.81 -5.94
N SER A 416 10.10 -32.44 -6.03
CA SER A 416 9.53 -31.84 -7.25
C SER A 416 9.73 -30.32 -7.35
N GLY A 417 10.59 -29.72 -6.52
CA GLY A 417 10.81 -28.27 -6.51
C GLY A 417 11.47 -27.77 -7.80
N THR A 418 11.12 -26.55 -8.19
CA THR A 418 11.63 -25.92 -9.42
C THR A 418 12.01 -24.45 -9.19
N ILE A 419 13.14 -24.03 -9.77
CA ILE A 419 13.50 -22.61 -9.94
C ILE A 419 13.68 -22.32 -11.42
N GLN A 420 13.03 -21.27 -11.90
CA GLN A 420 13.17 -20.75 -13.27
C GLN A 420 13.69 -19.32 -13.24
N ILE A 421 14.77 -19.05 -13.97
CA ILE A 421 15.36 -17.72 -14.14
C ILE A 421 15.43 -17.42 -15.64
N SER A 422 14.90 -16.26 -16.03
CA SER A 422 14.86 -15.81 -17.44
C SER A 422 15.00 -14.30 -17.53
N GLU A 423 15.57 -13.80 -18.63
CA GLU A 423 15.69 -12.38 -18.95
C GLU A 423 16.26 -11.51 -17.82
N SER A 424 17.10 -12.09 -16.95
CA SER A 424 17.57 -11.45 -15.72
C SER A 424 19.05 -11.08 -15.81
N ILE A 425 19.47 -10.08 -15.05
CA ILE A 425 20.84 -9.56 -15.07
C ILE A 425 21.46 -9.71 -13.69
N PHE A 426 22.63 -10.34 -13.63
CA PHE A 426 23.52 -10.37 -12.48
C PHE A 426 24.78 -9.59 -12.82
N GLU A 427 24.97 -8.44 -12.19
CA GLU A 427 26.08 -7.54 -12.46
C GLU A 427 26.85 -7.18 -11.19
N SER A 428 28.16 -7.41 -11.18
CA SER A 428 29.01 -7.04 -10.04
C SER A 428 28.55 -7.65 -8.71
N CYS A 429 28.06 -8.90 -8.76
CA CYS A 429 27.77 -9.71 -7.57
C CYS A 429 29.07 -10.37 -7.08
N ILE A 430 29.54 -9.99 -5.89
CA ILE A 430 30.86 -10.37 -5.37
C ILE A 430 30.70 -11.13 -4.05
N CYS A 431 31.04 -12.41 -4.05
CA CYS A 431 31.11 -13.23 -2.84
C CYS A 431 32.57 -13.45 -2.42
N ASP A 432 32.93 -13.06 -1.20
CA ASP A 432 34.21 -13.45 -0.59
C ASP A 432 34.07 -14.75 0.20
N SER A 433 35.08 -15.61 0.18
CA SER A 433 35.13 -16.85 0.98
C SER A 433 33.92 -17.80 0.82
N GLY A 434 33.20 -17.72 -0.31
CA GLY A 434 32.09 -18.62 -0.66
C GLY A 434 32.02 -18.87 -2.16
N ASN A 435 31.43 -19.99 -2.55
CA ASN A 435 31.23 -20.36 -3.95
C ASN A 435 30.05 -19.57 -4.56
N GLY A 436 30.05 -19.34 -5.87
CA GLY A 436 28.98 -18.62 -6.55
C GLY A 436 29.03 -17.12 -6.25
N GLY A 437 29.58 -16.30 -7.15
CA GLY A 437 29.53 -14.85 -6.96
C GLY A 437 28.10 -14.32 -7.08
N GLY A 438 27.42 -14.62 -8.19
CA GLY A 438 26.01 -14.28 -8.40
C GLY A 438 25.05 -15.28 -7.75
N ILE A 439 25.17 -16.55 -8.12
CA ILE A 439 24.22 -17.62 -7.75
C ILE A 439 24.95 -18.82 -7.16
N TYR A 440 24.38 -19.39 -6.09
CA TYR A 440 24.72 -20.71 -5.56
C TYR A 440 23.46 -21.57 -5.54
N PHE A 441 23.51 -22.77 -6.14
CA PHE A 441 22.41 -23.74 -6.06
C PHE A 441 22.83 -25.10 -5.51
N ILE A 442 22.00 -25.66 -4.64
CA ILE A 442 22.01 -27.07 -4.21
C ILE A 442 20.78 -27.75 -4.80
N ILE A 443 21.00 -28.79 -5.59
CA ILE A 443 19.94 -29.57 -6.23
C ILE A 443 20.04 -31.01 -5.75
N ARG A 444 18.99 -31.53 -5.09
CA ARG A 444 18.90 -32.92 -4.63
C ARG A 444 17.56 -33.55 -5.00
N GLU A 445 17.49 -34.87 -4.93
CA GLU A 445 16.24 -35.65 -4.89
C GLU A 445 15.14 -35.29 -5.92
N GLY A 446 15.51 -34.81 -7.12
CA GLY A 446 14.56 -34.52 -8.21
C GLY A 446 14.39 -33.04 -8.52
N GLY A 447 15.00 -32.16 -7.71
CA GLY A 447 14.93 -30.72 -7.87
C GLY A 447 15.36 -30.26 -9.26
N LYS A 448 14.75 -29.19 -9.76
CA LYS A 448 14.97 -28.73 -11.14
C LYS A 448 15.27 -27.25 -11.20
N ILE A 449 16.32 -26.89 -11.95
CA ILE A 449 16.67 -25.50 -12.19
C ILE A 449 16.72 -25.25 -13.69
N THR A 450 16.13 -24.15 -14.13
CA THR A 450 16.24 -23.66 -15.51
C THR A 450 16.66 -22.22 -15.48
N ILE A 451 17.80 -21.92 -16.10
CA ILE A 451 18.25 -20.57 -16.41
C ILE A 451 18.17 -20.46 -17.93
N SER A 452 17.62 -19.37 -18.45
CA SER A 452 17.33 -19.28 -19.88
C SER A 452 17.25 -17.83 -20.37
N GLU A 453 16.95 -17.68 -21.67
CA GLU A 453 16.46 -16.46 -22.28
C GLU A 453 17.25 -15.21 -21.92
N SER A 454 18.37 -14.97 -22.59
CA SER A 454 19.17 -13.74 -22.46
C SER A 454 19.58 -13.37 -21.02
N THR A 455 19.57 -14.30 -20.06
CA THR A 455 20.08 -14.04 -18.71
C THR A 455 21.58 -13.75 -18.76
N VAL A 456 22.01 -12.65 -18.13
CA VAL A 456 23.40 -12.15 -18.20
C VAL A 456 24.08 -12.24 -16.84
N PHE A 457 25.33 -12.73 -16.84
CA PHE A 457 26.25 -12.66 -15.70
C PHE A 457 27.46 -11.81 -16.10
N GLN A 458 27.63 -10.65 -15.49
CA GLN A 458 28.67 -9.68 -15.82
C GLN A 458 29.43 -9.26 -14.57
N ASN A 459 30.76 -9.35 -14.61
CA ASN A 459 31.64 -8.94 -13.51
C ASN A 459 31.35 -9.60 -12.14
N CYS A 460 30.60 -10.70 -12.10
CA CYS A 460 30.38 -11.48 -10.89
C CYS A 460 31.65 -12.24 -10.49
N GLN A 461 31.95 -12.27 -9.19
CA GLN A 461 33.18 -12.86 -8.67
C GLN A 461 32.92 -13.67 -7.41
N SER A 462 33.59 -14.82 -7.32
CA SER A 462 33.84 -15.55 -6.09
C SER A 462 35.34 -15.41 -5.82
N ILE A 463 35.73 -14.68 -4.76
CA ILE A 463 37.13 -14.26 -4.56
C ILE A 463 38.00 -15.45 -4.12
N SER A 464 37.52 -16.20 -3.13
CA SER A 464 38.23 -17.32 -2.51
C SER A 464 37.48 -18.66 -2.65
N GLY A 465 36.50 -18.72 -3.55
CA GLY A 465 35.71 -19.91 -3.84
C GLY A 465 35.64 -20.19 -5.35
N ASN A 466 34.68 -21.02 -5.74
CA ASN A 466 34.48 -21.48 -7.11
C ASN A 466 33.26 -20.80 -7.76
N GLY A 467 33.30 -20.60 -9.08
CA GLY A 467 32.14 -20.15 -9.87
C GLY A 467 31.82 -18.66 -9.69
N GLY A 468 32.51 -17.77 -10.43
CA GLY A 468 32.30 -16.32 -10.33
C GLY A 468 30.87 -15.87 -10.63
N GLY A 469 30.23 -16.42 -11.66
CA GLY A 469 28.82 -16.17 -11.95
C GLY A 469 27.90 -17.11 -11.16
N ILE A 470 28.09 -18.41 -11.34
CA ILE A 470 27.22 -19.46 -10.81
C ILE A 470 28.07 -20.60 -10.26
N TYR A 471 27.67 -21.12 -9.10
CA TYR A 471 28.09 -22.42 -8.59
C TYR A 471 26.87 -23.32 -8.40
N ILE A 472 26.96 -24.58 -8.84
CA ILE A 472 25.90 -25.57 -8.71
C ILE A 472 26.48 -26.84 -8.10
N ASP A 473 25.88 -27.28 -7.01
CA ASP A 473 26.06 -28.60 -6.43
C ASP A 473 24.80 -29.43 -6.72
N ILE A 474 24.94 -30.47 -7.54
CA ILE A 474 23.82 -31.31 -8.00
C ILE A 474 24.09 -32.79 -7.68
N ASP A 475 23.12 -33.42 -7.03
CA ASP A 475 23.06 -34.87 -6.88
C ASP A 475 22.15 -35.48 -7.96
N LEU A 476 22.72 -36.34 -8.81
CA LEU A 476 22.04 -36.96 -9.95
C LEU A 476 21.36 -38.30 -9.61
N ILE A 477 21.33 -38.72 -8.33
CA ILE A 477 20.78 -40.05 -7.95
C ILE A 477 19.28 -40.18 -8.28
N ILE A 478 18.48 -39.12 -8.13
CA ILE A 478 17.04 -39.14 -8.42
C ILE A 478 16.67 -37.94 -9.28
N GLY A 479 16.65 -38.06 -10.61
CA GLY A 479 15.93 -37.15 -11.51
C GLY A 479 16.22 -35.65 -11.44
N SER A 480 17.22 -35.20 -10.67
CA SER A 480 17.63 -33.81 -10.55
C SER A 480 18.04 -33.26 -11.90
N TYR A 481 17.68 -32.01 -12.17
CA TYR A 481 17.82 -31.43 -13.49
C TYR A 481 18.36 -30.00 -13.44
N ILE A 482 19.25 -29.70 -14.38
CA ILE A 482 19.64 -28.33 -14.66
C ILE A 482 19.66 -28.06 -16.17
N LYS A 483 19.14 -26.89 -16.56
CA LYS A 483 19.22 -26.33 -17.91
C LYS A 483 19.75 -24.91 -17.80
N ILE A 484 20.75 -24.56 -18.61
CA ILE A 484 21.29 -23.20 -18.75
C ILE A 484 21.39 -22.90 -20.24
#